data_AF-Q8KD38-F1
#
_entry.id   AF-Q8KD38-F1
#
_cell.length_a   1.000
_cell.length_b   1.000
_cell.length_c   1.000
_cell.angle_alpha   90.00
_cell.angle_beta   90.00
_cell.angle_gamma   90.00
#
_symmetry.space_group_name_H-M   'P 1'
#
loop_
_entity.id
_entity.type
_entity.pdbx_description
1 polymer ?
#
loop_
_entity_poly.entity_id
_entity_poly.type
_entity_poly.pdbx_seq_one_letter_code
_entity_poly.pdbx_strand_id
1 'polypeptide(L)' 'MSVHSTLQLASDAIEDARKRLERARVDADDDYEIRQALRHLEEASDYLRKVSTELKQHG' A
#
# COMPACT_ATOMS: atom_id res chain seq x y z
N MET A 1 -6.93 15.85 -5.02
CA MET A 1 -6.96 15.22 -3.68
C MET A 1 -5.92 15.94 -2.83
N SER A 2 -6.07 15.99 -1.51
CA SER A 2 -5.05 16.60 -0.63
C SER A 2 -3.93 15.58 -0.33
N VAL A 3 -2.71 16.06 -0.07
CA VAL A 3 -1.57 15.22 0.37
C VAL A 3 -1.98 14.29 1.51
N HIS A 4 -2.73 14.81 2.49
CA HIS A 4 -3.24 14.03 3.61
C HIS A 4 -4.14 12.87 3.17
N SER A 5 -5.10 13.12 2.26
CA SER A 5 -5.96 12.05 1.74
C SER A 5 -5.17 10.99 0.96
N THR A 6 -4.14 11.39 0.21
CA THR A 6 -3.30 10.44 -0.53
C THR A 6 -2.41 9.61 0.40
N LEU A 7 -1.91 10.19 1.50
CA LEU A 7 -1.19 9.45 2.55
C LEU A 7 -2.09 8.45 3.28
N GLN A 8 -3.36 8.80 3.48
CA GLN A 8 -4.32 7.91 4.10
C GLN A 8 -4.59 6.68 3.22
N LEU A 9 -4.78 6.87 1.91
CA LEU A 9 -4.91 5.77 0.94
C LEU A 9 -3.66 4.87 0.92
N ALA A 10 -2.46 5.45 1.04
CA ALA A 10 -1.23 4.66 1.14
C ALA A 10 -1.19 3.82 2.42
N SER A 11 -1.61 4.39 3.55
CA SER A 11 -1.65 3.70 4.84
C SER A 11 -2.64 2.54 4.83
N ASP A 12 -3.84 2.77 4.28
CA ASP A 12 -4.89 1.75 4.17
C ASP A 12 -4.41 0.56 3.32
N ALA A 13 -3.77 0.84 2.18
CA ALA A 13 -3.22 -0.19 1.29
C ALA A 13 -2.08 -0.99 1.97
N ILE A 14 -1.21 -0.34 2.74
CA ILE A 14 -0.16 -1.03 3.51
C ILE A 14 -0.77 -1.94 4.59
N GLU A 15 -1.79 -1.46 5.29
CA GLU A 15 -2.45 -2.23 6.34
C GLU A 15 -3.17 -3.47 5.77
N ASP A 16 -3.80 -3.34 4.61
CA ASP A 16 -4.43 -4.46 3.94
C ASP A 16 -3.41 -5.47 3.40
N ALA A 17 -2.28 -5.00 2.85
CA ALA A 17 -1.18 -5.89 2.50
C ALA A 17 -0.65 -6.65 3.73
N ARG A 18 -0.49 -5.98 4.88
CA ARG A 18 -0.03 -6.61 6.13
C ARG A 18 -0.97 -7.73 6.58
N LYS A 19 -2.29 -7.48 6.61
CA LYS A 19 -3.28 -8.49 7.00
C LYS A 19 -3.24 -9.72 6.10
N ARG A 20 -3.07 -9.51 4.78
CA ARG A 20 -3.00 -10.59 3.80
C ARG A 20 -1.72 -11.42 3.95
N LEU A 21 -0.57 -10.77 4.14
CA LEU A 21 0.69 -11.47 4.43
C LEU A 21 0.60 -12.27 5.73
N GLU A 22 -0.10 -11.75 6.74
CA GLU A 22 -0.31 -12.46 8.00
C GLU A 22 -1.19 -13.71 7.82
N ARG A 23 -2.21 -13.65 6.96
CA ARG A 23 -3.01 -14.83 6.56
C ARG A 23 -2.18 -15.85 5.79
N ALA A 24 -1.44 -15.40 4.77
CA ALA A 24 -0.55 -16.26 3.99
C ALA A 24 0.57 -16.89 4.84
N ARG A 25 0.97 -16.25 5.95
CA ARG A 25 1.93 -16.83 6.90
C ARG A 25 1.33 -18.01 7.67
N VAL A 26 0.03 -18.00 7.92
CA VAL A 26 -0.68 -19.05 8.66
C VAL A 26 -1.04 -20.21 7.73
N ASP A 27 -1.45 -19.92 6.50
CA ASP A 27 -1.72 -20.91 5.45
C ASP A 27 -0.61 -20.87 4.39
N ALA A 28 0.37 -21.77 4.54
CA ALA A 28 1.64 -21.79 3.79
C ALA A 28 1.54 -22.01 2.27
N ASP A 29 0.33 -22.15 1.71
CA ASP A 29 0.06 -22.40 0.28
C ASP A 29 -0.76 -21.27 -0.38
N ASP A 30 -0.97 -20.15 0.31
CA ASP A 30 -1.81 -19.07 -0.20
C ASP A 30 -1.01 -18.03 -1.04
N ASP A 31 -0.47 -18.52 -2.16
CA ASP A 31 0.15 -17.70 -3.22
C ASP A 31 -0.80 -16.60 -3.74
N TYR A 32 -2.10 -16.77 -3.56
CA TYR A 32 -3.09 -15.75 -3.90
C TYR A 32 -3.02 -14.57 -2.93
N GLU A 33 -3.00 -14.81 -1.62
CA GLU A 33 -2.90 -13.73 -0.62
C GLU A 33 -1.57 -12.97 -0.70
N ILE A 34 -0.46 -13.67 -1.01
CA ILE A 34 0.84 -13.03 -1.25
C ILE A 34 0.77 -12.09 -2.46
N ARG A 35 0.18 -12.54 -3.58
CA ARG A 35 0.02 -11.70 -4.78
C ARG A 35 -0.87 -10.48 -4.54
N GLN A 36 -1.94 -10.64 -3.76
CA GLN A 36 -2.81 -9.53 -3.41
C GLN A 36 -2.11 -8.52 -2.49
N ALA A 37 -1.31 -9.00 -1.52
CA ALA A 37 -0.51 -8.12 -0.69
C ALA A 37 0.50 -7.31 -1.51
N LEU A 38 1.20 -7.95 -2.45
CA LEU A 38 2.14 -7.27 -3.34
C LEU A 38 1.46 -6.18 -4.18
N ARG A 39 0.25 -6.45 -4.70
CA ARG A 39 -0.54 -5.45 -5.43
C ARG A 39 -0.88 -4.24 -4.55
N HIS A 40 -1.32 -4.46 -3.33
CA HIS A 40 -1.62 -3.35 -2.41
C HIS A 40 -0.38 -2.55 -2.01
N LEU A 41 0.79 -3.19 -1.89
CA LEU A 41 2.06 -2.48 -1.66
C LEU A 41 2.48 -1.64 -2.88
N GLU A 42 2.19 -2.09 -4.09
CA GLU A 42 2.41 -1.33 -5.32
C GLU A 42 1.49 -0.10 -5.38
N GLU A 43 0.21 -0.26 -5.06
CA GLU A 43 -0.76 0.84 -4.94
C GLU A 43 -0.29 1.88 -3.88
N ALA A 44 0.12 1.41 -2.71
CA ALA A 44 0.67 2.27 -1.66
C ALA A 44 1.92 3.04 -2.13
N SER A 45 2.81 2.36 -2.85
CA SER A 45 4.02 2.97 -3.41
C SER A 45 3.70 4.09 -4.40
N ASP A 46 2.67 3.90 -5.22
CA ASP A 46 2.23 4.93 -6.17
C ASP A 46 1.57 6.13 -5.47
N TYR A 47 0.79 5.91 -4.41
CA TYR A 47 0.27 7.00 -3.58
C TYR A 47 1.42 7.80 -2.93
N LEU A 48 2.44 7.12 -2.39
CA LEU A 48 3.60 7.78 -1.80
C LEU A 48 4.43 8.55 -2.83
N ARG A 49 4.59 8.04 -4.06
CA ARG A 49 5.26 8.76 -5.15
C ARG A 49 4.50 10.03 -5.55
N LYS A 50 3.16 9.96 -5.63
CA LYS A 50 2.32 11.14 -5.91
C LYS A 50 2.50 12.19 -4.82
N VAL A 51 2.41 11.80 -3.54
CA VAL A 51 2.66 12.69 -2.41
C VAL A 51 4.05 13.31 -2.45
N SER A 52 5.09 12.50 -2.70
CA SER A 52 6.47 12.99 -2.77
C SER A 52 6.66 14.02 -3.89
N THR A 53 5.98 13.81 -5.03
CA THR A 53 6.02 14.74 -6.16
C THR A 53 5.29 16.05 -5.83
N GLU A 54 4.09 15.97 -5.25
CA GLU A 54 3.32 17.14 -4.82
C GLU A 54 4.10 17.97 -3.77
N LEU A 55 4.69 17.31 -2.77
CA LEU A 55 5.50 17.98 -1.76
C LEU A 55 6.74 18.68 -2.34
N LYS A 56 7.39 18.10 -3.35
CA LYS A 56 8.54 18.73 -4.03
C LYS A 56 8.15 19.93 -4.90
N GLN A 57 6.92 19.98 -5.39
CA GLN A 57 6.43 21.09 -6.23
C GLN A 57 5.91 22.26 -5.39
N HIS A 58 5.53 22.00 -4.14
CA HIS A 58 4.95 22.99 -3.22
C HIS A 58 5.85 23.37 -2.03
N GLY A 59 7.06 22.80 -1.93
CA GLY A 59 8.10 23.17 -0.96
C GLY A 59 9.24 23.91 -1.62
#